data_AF-A0A7C4SRE9-F1
#
_entry.id   AF-A0A7C4SRE9-F1
#
_cell.length_a   1.000
_cell.length_b   1.000
_cell.length_c   1.000
_cell.angle_alpha   90.00
_cell.angle_beta   90.00
_cell.angle_gamma   90.00
#
_symmetry.space_group_name_H-M   'P 1'
#
loop_
_entity.id
_entity.type
_entity.pdbx_description
1 polymer ?
#
loop_
_entity_poly.entity_id
_entity_poly.type
_entity_poly.pdbx_seq_one_letter_code
_entity_poly.pdbx_strand_id
1 'polypeptide(L)'
;MINTVRFWLGDPAPDWVIGQVERKTDRYERGIPIEDICIGLVSFKDGTKLLIEMDTPITHKLEWFHVVLECTDGLLIVTDEEAKVLSSNGWSKLKPVEDKTTEFSQLIDWVEGKVSMHRSSGYQSRIDMEIMMAIYQSSRSRSLIRMPLKTLENPLFAMIRSGELPVEKPGKYNIRLPKELWGLLKIP
;
A
#
# COMPACT_ATOMS: atom_id res chain seq x y z
N MET A 1 -1.78 3.60 -1.81
CA MET A 1 -2.92 3.16 -0.98
C MET A 1 -2.66 3.28 0.51
N ILE A 2 -1.63 2.62 1.09
CA ILE A 2 -1.36 2.65 2.55
C ILE A 2 -1.26 4.09 3.09
N ASN A 3 -0.44 4.94 2.46
CA ASN A 3 -0.27 6.33 2.87
C ASN A 3 -1.60 7.10 2.91
N THR A 4 -2.39 6.99 1.83
CA THR A 4 -3.68 7.67 1.68
C THR A 4 -4.66 7.28 2.77
N VAL A 5 -4.82 5.97 3.03
CA VAL A 5 -5.77 5.50 4.04
C VAL A 5 -5.29 5.85 5.45
N ARG A 6 -3.99 5.71 5.74
CA ARG A 6 -3.42 6.17 7.02
C ARG A 6 -3.67 7.66 7.24
N PHE A 7 -3.44 8.48 6.21
CA PHE A 7 -3.69 9.93 6.28
C PHE A 7 -5.16 10.23 6.62
N TRP A 8 -6.12 9.55 5.98
CA TRP A 8 -7.55 9.71 6.31
C TRP A 8 -7.90 9.32 7.74
N LEU A 9 -7.17 8.35 8.31
CA LEU A 9 -7.35 7.89 9.68
C LEU A 9 -6.55 8.69 10.72
N GLY A 10 -5.87 9.78 10.32
CA GLY A 10 -5.06 10.59 11.23
C GLY A 10 -3.67 10.03 11.51
N ASP A 11 -3.08 9.33 10.53
CA ASP A 11 -1.74 8.73 10.56
C ASP A 11 -1.47 7.81 11.75
N PRO A 12 -2.34 6.83 12.04
CA PRO A 12 -2.16 5.98 13.20
C PRO A 12 -0.89 5.12 13.08
N ALA A 13 -0.24 4.88 14.22
CA ALA A 13 0.99 4.09 14.29
C ALA A 13 0.67 2.59 14.16
N PRO A 14 1.40 1.82 13.33
CA PRO A 14 1.14 0.39 13.18
C PRO A 14 1.59 -0.37 14.44
N ASP A 15 0.85 -1.43 14.79
CA ASP A 15 1.11 -2.33 15.94
C ASP A 15 1.57 -3.71 15.45
N TRP A 16 0.80 -4.33 14.56
CA TRP A 16 1.17 -5.61 13.96
C TRP A 16 0.62 -5.78 12.56
N VAL A 17 1.25 -6.68 11.81
CA VAL A 17 0.90 -7.03 10.43
C VAL A 17 0.87 -8.55 10.29
N ILE A 18 -0.12 -9.06 9.57
CA ILE A 18 -0.12 -10.42 9.04
C ILE A 18 -0.53 -10.36 7.57
N GLY A 19 0.13 -11.12 6.70
CA GLY A 19 -0.09 -11.06 5.27
C GLY A 19 0.56 -12.19 4.49
N GLN A 20 0.26 -12.23 3.20
CA GLN A 20 0.70 -13.25 2.25
C GLN A 20 1.00 -12.64 0.89
N VAL A 21 1.96 -13.21 0.17
CA VAL A 21 2.25 -12.88 -1.23
C VAL A 21 2.30 -14.12 -2.09
N GLU A 22 2.06 -13.94 -3.39
CA GLU A 22 2.34 -14.95 -4.41
C GLU A 22 3.16 -14.33 -5.53
N ARG A 23 4.13 -15.09 -6.02
CA ARG A 23 4.93 -14.76 -7.19
C ARG A 23 5.14 -16.03 -8.01
N LYS A 24 4.56 -16.06 -9.20
CA LYS A 24 4.66 -17.12 -10.22
C LYS A 24 5.27 -16.62 -11.52
N THR A 25 5.28 -15.31 -11.77
CA THR A 25 5.90 -14.70 -12.97
C THR A 25 7.21 -13.99 -12.65
N ASP A 26 8.01 -13.68 -13.68
CA ASP A 26 9.22 -12.86 -13.54
C ASP A 26 8.90 -11.35 -13.67
N ARG A 27 7.95 -10.88 -12.84
CA ARG A 27 7.43 -9.50 -12.84
C ARG A 27 8.36 -8.53 -12.13
N TYR A 28 8.50 -7.34 -12.72
CA TYR A 28 9.24 -6.21 -12.18
C TYR A 28 8.40 -4.93 -12.19
N GLU A 29 8.72 -4.03 -11.29
CA GLU A 29 8.27 -2.63 -11.30
C GLU A 29 9.46 -1.71 -11.09
N ARG A 30 9.66 -0.73 -11.99
CA ARG A 30 10.76 0.26 -11.91
C ARG A 30 12.16 -0.33 -11.74
N GLY A 31 12.37 -1.55 -12.21
CA GLY A 31 13.67 -2.23 -12.23
C GLY A 31 13.84 -3.24 -11.11
N ILE A 32 12.86 -3.34 -10.22
CA ILE A 32 12.87 -4.17 -9.02
C ILE A 32 11.91 -5.34 -9.19
N PRO A 33 12.27 -6.59 -8.86
CA PRO A 33 11.31 -7.68 -8.90
C PRO A 33 10.24 -7.47 -7.84
N ILE A 34 9.00 -7.78 -8.21
CA ILE A 34 7.84 -7.69 -7.34
C ILE A 34 7.08 -9.01 -7.35
N GLU A 35 6.16 -9.14 -6.41
CA GLU A 35 5.14 -10.18 -6.37
C GLU A 35 4.10 -10.01 -7.49
N ASP A 36 3.32 -11.06 -7.74
CA ASP A 36 2.17 -10.98 -8.65
C ASP A 36 0.94 -10.46 -7.93
N ILE A 37 0.70 -10.92 -6.70
CA ILE A 37 -0.44 -10.54 -5.85
C ILE A 37 -0.01 -10.49 -4.38
N CYS A 38 -0.70 -9.66 -3.60
CA CYS A 38 -0.43 -9.48 -2.17
C CYS A 38 -1.71 -9.21 -1.38
N ILE A 39 -1.78 -9.75 -0.16
CA ILE A 39 -2.79 -9.38 0.84
C ILE A 39 -2.13 -9.10 2.19
N GLY A 40 -2.60 -8.08 2.90
CA GLY A 40 -2.10 -7.73 4.24
C GLY A 40 -3.18 -7.19 5.14
N LEU A 41 -3.24 -7.68 6.38
CA LEU A 41 -4.00 -7.11 7.47
C LEU A 41 -3.04 -6.38 8.41
N VAL A 42 -3.25 -5.07 8.54
CA VAL A 42 -2.49 -4.17 9.41
C VAL A 42 -3.37 -3.76 10.57
N SER A 43 -2.89 -3.92 11.79
CA SER A 43 -3.51 -3.33 12.98
C SER A 43 -2.72 -2.11 13.40
N PHE A 44 -3.44 -1.08 13.82
CA PHE A 44 -2.87 0.15 14.37
C PHE A 44 -3.07 0.22 15.89
N LYS A 45 -2.29 1.09 16.56
CA LYS A 45 -2.29 1.25 18.01
C LYS A 45 -3.57 1.87 18.57
N ASP A 46 -4.33 2.58 17.74
CA ASP A 46 -5.64 3.14 18.09
C ASP A 46 -6.78 2.10 17.99
N GLY A 47 -6.47 0.87 17.56
CA GLY A 47 -7.42 -0.22 17.40
C GLY A 47 -7.99 -0.35 15.99
N THR A 48 -7.74 0.62 15.11
CA THR A 48 -8.15 0.56 13.69
C THR A 48 -7.40 -0.56 12.97
N LYS A 49 -8.04 -1.15 11.96
CA LYS A 49 -7.43 -2.15 11.08
C LYS A 49 -7.57 -1.76 9.61
N LEU A 50 -6.59 -2.13 8.83
CA LEU A 50 -6.57 -1.96 7.37
C LEU A 50 -6.32 -3.31 6.71
N LEU A 51 -7.28 -3.76 5.90
CA LEU A 51 -7.09 -4.86 4.95
C LEU A 51 -6.65 -4.27 3.59
N ILE A 52 -5.58 -4.81 3.05
CA ILE A 52 -4.96 -4.39 1.80
C ILE A 52 -5.00 -5.59 0.86
N GLU A 53 -5.58 -5.42 -0.31
CA GLU A 53 -5.51 -6.37 -1.41
C GLU A 53 -4.85 -5.68 -2.60
N MET A 54 -3.83 -6.32 -3.18
CA MET A 54 -3.14 -5.84 -4.38
C MET A 54 -3.11 -6.93 -5.43
N ASP A 55 -3.59 -6.58 -6.62
CA ASP A 55 -3.69 -7.45 -7.81
C ASP A 55 -4.45 -8.77 -7.58
N THR A 56 -5.20 -8.90 -6.47
CA THR A 56 -6.09 -10.05 -6.25
C THR A 56 -7.16 -10.10 -7.35
N PRO A 57 -7.72 -11.28 -7.68
CA PRO A 57 -8.74 -11.38 -8.74
C PRO A 57 -9.93 -10.46 -8.49
N ILE A 58 -9.98 -9.36 -9.25
CA ILE A 58 -11.02 -8.34 -9.13
C ILE A 58 -12.19 -8.73 -10.03
N THR A 59 -13.42 -8.66 -9.51
CA THR A 59 -14.61 -8.77 -10.37
C THR A 59 -14.81 -7.49 -11.17
N HIS A 60 -15.45 -7.55 -12.33
CA HIS A 60 -15.79 -6.38 -13.17
C HIS A 60 -16.63 -5.30 -12.47
N LYS A 61 -17.11 -5.56 -11.25
CA LYS A 61 -17.93 -4.63 -10.45
C LYS A 61 -17.13 -3.73 -9.52
N LEU A 62 -15.82 -3.97 -9.38
CA LEU A 62 -14.97 -3.18 -8.49
C LEU A 62 -14.09 -2.25 -9.34
N GLU A 63 -13.99 -1.00 -8.89
CA GLU A 63 -13.12 0.02 -9.47
C GLU A 63 -11.66 -0.23 -9.08
N TRP A 64 -10.73 0.43 -9.78
CA TRP A 64 -9.29 0.33 -9.54
C TRP A 64 -8.91 0.87 -8.16
N PHE A 65 -9.65 1.87 -7.67
CA PHE A 65 -9.56 2.35 -6.31
C PHE A 65 -10.90 2.15 -5.59
N HIS A 66 -10.89 1.33 -4.54
CA HIS A 66 -12.07 1.06 -3.73
C HIS A 66 -11.68 0.92 -2.26
N VAL A 67 -12.12 1.86 -1.43
CA VAL A 67 -11.87 1.83 0.01
C VAL A 67 -13.21 1.83 0.75
N VAL A 68 -13.38 0.85 1.63
CA VAL A 68 -14.50 0.78 2.57
C VAL A 68 -13.97 1.04 3.96
N LEU A 69 -14.50 2.06 4.62
CA LEU A 69 -14.22 2.38 6.01
C LEU A 69 -15.44 2.00 6.84
N GLU A 70 -15.25 1.04 7.74
CA GLU A 70 -16.23 0.69 8.75
C GLU A 70 -16.03 1.59 9.99
N CYS A 71 -17.08 2.31 10.36
CA CYS A 71 -17.10 3.26 11.45
C CYS A 71 -18.13 2.84 12.52
N THR A 72 -18.08 3.46 13.70
CA THR A 72 -19.03 3.18 14.79
C THR A 72 -20.49 3.45 14.40
N ASP A 73 -20.73 4.48 13.60
CA ASP A 73 -22.07 4.96 13.25
C ASP A 73 -22.43 4.72 11.77
N GLY A 74 -21.66 3.88 11.06
CA GLY A 74 -21.95 3.58 9.66
C GLY A 74 -20.75 3.18 8.81
N LEU A 75 -20.89 3.38 7.50
CA LEU A 75 -19.88 3.04 6.51
C LEU A 75 -19.56 4.24 5.64
N LEU A 76 -18.29 4.42 5.28
CA LEU A 76 -17.86 5.31 4.20
C LEU A 76 -17.28 4.45 3.06
N ILE A 77 -17.77 4.67 1.85
CA ILE A 77 -17.24 4.06 0.64
C ILE A 77 -16.65 5.17 -0.21
N VAL A 78 -15.37 5.02 -0.57
CA VAL A 78 -14.63 5.94 -1.44
C VAL A 78 -14.15 5.16 -2.65
N THR A 79 -14.50 5.66 -3.84
CA THR A 79 -14.04 5.14 -5.12
C THR A 79 -13.38 6.24 -5.94
N ASP A 80 -13.02 5.96 -7.19
CA ASP A 80 -12.47 6.99 -8.09
C ASP A 80 -13.54 8.04 -8.47
N GLU A 81 -14.82 7.65 -8.45
CA GLU A 81 -15.94 8.49 -8.89
C GLU A 81 -16.69 9.20 -7.76
N GLU A 82 -16.81 8.56 -6.59
CA GLU A 82 -17.62 9.11 -5.50
C GLU A 82 -17.10 8.76 -4.10
N ALA A 83 -17.51 9.58 -3.14
CA ALA A 83 -17.48 9.25 -1.73
C ALA A 83 -18.91 9.27 -1.19
N LYS A 84 -19.34 8.20 -0.51
CA LYS A 84 -20.69 8.08 0.05
C LYS A 84 -20.68 7.49 1.45
N VAL A 85 -21.60 7.98 2.28
CA VAL A 85 -21.78 7.56 3.67
C VAL A 85 -23.11 6.85 3.82
N LEU A 86 -23.09 5.69 4.47
CA LEU A 86 -24.26 5.07 5.07
C LEU A 86 -24.29 5.42 6.55
N SER A 87 -25.39 5.99 7.02
CA SER A 87 -25.63 6.29 8.45
C SER A 87 -27.02 5.80 8.87
N SER A 88 -27.44 6.09 10.10
CA SER A 88 -28.82 5.87 10.57
C SER A 88 -29.88 6.54 9.68
N ASN A 89 -29.51 7.61 8.96
CA ASN A 89 -30.39 8.35 8.06
C ASN A 89 -30.35 7.82 6.61
N GLY A 90 -29.69 6.68 6.37
CA GLY A 90 -29.53 6.08 5.05
C GLY A 90 -28.30 6.58 4.29
N TRP A 91 -28.31 6.36 2.97
CA TRP A 91 -27.21 6.71 2.07
C TRP A 91 -27.20 8.19 1.73
N SER A 92 -26.02 8.79 1.76
CA SER A 92 -25.79 10.16 1.29
C SER A 92 -24.45 10.25 0.55
N LYS A 93 -24.38 11.09 -0.48
CA LYS A 93 -23.12 11.39 -1.17
C LYS A 93 -22.39 12.52 -0.44
N LEU A 94 -21.11 12.35 -0.22
CA LEU A 94 -20.24 13.44 0.23
C LEU A 94 -19.90 14.32 -0.96
N LYS A 95 -19.94 15.63 -0.74
CA LYS A 95 -19.37 16.60 -1.68
C LYS A 95 -17.93 16.86 -1.24
N PRO A 96 -16.91 16.48 -2.02
CA PRO A 96 -15.53 16.78 -1.68
C PRO A 96 -15.34 18.29 -1.49
N VAL A 97 -14.61 18.67 -0.45
CA VAL A 97 -14.14 20.05 -0.33
C VAL A 97 -13.01 20.22 -1.32
N GLU A 98 -13.05 21.29 -2.12
CA GLU A 98 -11.99 21.61 -3.06
C GLU A 98 -10.69 21.89 -2.29
N ASP A 99 -9.72 20.97 -2.37
CA ASP A 99 -8.35 21.20 -1.89
C ASP A 99 -7.57 21.91 -3.01
N LYS A 100 -7.41 23.24 -2.88
CA LYS A 100 -6.59 24.03 -3.81
C LYS A 100 -5.10 23.71 -3.71
N THR A 101 -4.71 22.93 -2.71
CA THR A 101 -3.32 22.58 -2.45
C THR A 101 -2.90 21.41 -3.33
N THR A 102 -1.90 21.66 -4.17
CA THR A 102 -1.26 20.63 -5.00
C THR A 102 -0.05 20.05 -4.28
N GLU A 103 0.47 18.93 -4.76
CA GLU A 103 1.76 18.38 -4.29
C GLU A 103 2.87 19.43 -4.38
N PHE A 104 2.92 20.21 -5.48
CA PHE A 104 3.93 21.25 -5.67
C PHE A 104 3.73 22.45 -4.74
N SER A 105 2.50 22.91 -4.51
CA SER A 105 2.29 24.05 -3.63
C SER A 105 2.61 23.70 -2.18
N GLN A 106 2.31 22.47 -1.72
CA GLN A 106 2.73 22.02 -0.39
C GLN A 106 4.24 21.89 -0.26
N LEU A 107 4.92 21.41 -1.31
CA LEU A 107 6.37 21.33 -1.33
C LEU A 107 6.98 22.74 -1.22
N ILE A 108 6.45 23.71 -1.95
CA ILE A 108 6.86 25.12 -1.87
C ILE A 108 6.64 25.66 -0.46
N ASP A 109 5.45 25.46 0.11
CA ASP A 109 5.15 25.96 1.46
C ASP A 109 6.08 25.37 2.53
N TRP A 110 6.50 24.11 2.38
CA TRP A 110 7.49 23.50 3.26
C TRP A 110 8.89 24.09 3.07
N VAL A 111 9.34 24.26 1.82
CA VAL A 111 10.64 24.87 1.49
C VAL A 111 10.73 26.32 1.98
N GLU A 112 9.63 27.07 1.89
CA GLU A 112 9.52 28.46 2.36
C GLU A 112 9.27 28.57 3.88
N GLY A 113 9.15 27.45 4.59
CA GLY A 113 8.95 27.42 6.05
C GLY A 113 7.57 27.87 6.52
N LYS A 114 6.58 27.96 5.62
CA LYS A 114 5.18 28.26 5.96
C LYS A 114 4.51 27.09 6.68
N VAL A 115 4.98 25.86 6.41
CA VAL A 115 4.62 24.66 7.16
C VAL A 115 5.88 23.99 7.69
N SER A 116 5.78 23.40 8.89
CA SER A 116 6.92 22.73 9.53
C SER A 116 7.24 21.36 8.90
N MET A 117 6.27 20.74 8.24
CA MET A 117 6.42 19.41 7.63
C MET A 117 5.44 19.22 6.47
N HIS A 118 5.91 18.58 5.40
CA HIS A 118 5.05 18.15 4.29
C HIS A 118 4.13 16.99 4.72
N ARG A 119 2.85 16.98 4.30
CA ARG A 119 1.88 15.92 4.69
C ARG A 119 2.35 14.53 4.24
N SER A 120 3.01 14.44 3.09
CA SER A 120 3.66 13.23 2.58
C SER A 120 5.16 13.27 2.81
N SER A 121 5.60 13.57 4.05
CA SER A 121 7.02 13.60 4.39
C SER A 121 7.68 12.22 4.29
N GLY A 122 9.00 12.19 4.16
CA GLY A 122 9.77 10.94 4.16
C GLY A 122 9.58 10.10 5.43
N TYR A 123 9.21 10.73 6.56
CA TYR A 123 8.87 10.01 7.79
C TYR A 123 7.59 9.18 7.63
N GLN A 124 6.57 9.72 6.96
CA GLN A 124 5.36 8.96 6.64
C GLN A 124 5.66 7.84 5.66
N SER A 125 6.41 8.13 4.59
CA SER A 125 6.81 7.12 3.61
C SER A 125 7.64 5.98 4.21
N ARG A 126 8.46 6.27 5.23
CA ARG A 126 9.21 5.25 5.97
C ARG A 126 8.26 4.28 6.68
N ILE A 127 7.22 4.79 7.34
CA ILE A 127 6.23 3.94 8.03
C ILE A 127 5.47 3.07 7.01
N ASP A 128 5.06 3.65 5.88
CA ASP A 128 4.37 2.92 4.83
C ASP A 128 5.25 1.80 4.24
N MET A 129 6.53 2.10 3.99
CA MET A 129 7.52 1.12 3.55
C MET A 129 7.71 0.02 4.59
N GLU A 130 7.78 0.37 5.87
CA GLU A 130 7.92 -0.58 6.96
C GLU A 130 6.73 -1.54 7.05
N ILE A 131 5.51 -1.06 6.81
CA ILE A 131 4.30 -1.88 6.71
C ILE A 131 4.38 -2.84 5.52
N MET A 132 4.77 -2.35 4.33
CA MET A 132 4.93 -3.22 3.14
C MET A 132 5.98 -4.32 3.39
N MET A 133 7.12 -3.97 3.97
CA MET A 133 8.14 -4.96 4.33
C MET A 133 7.65 -5.94 5.40
N ALA A 134 6.82 -5.51 6.34
CA ALA A 134 6.21 -6.39 7.34
C ALA A 134 5.23 -7.40 6.72
N ILE A 135 4.52 -7.03 5.64
CA ILE A 135 3.69 -7.98 4.87
C ILE A 135 4.57 -9.08 4.25
N TYR A 136 5.66 -8.70 3.58
CA TYR A 136 6.61 -9.68 3.03
C TYR A 136 7.25 -10.54 4.12
N GLN A 137 7.63 -9.94 5.27
CA GLN A 137 8.19 -10.68 6.39
C GLN A 137 7.17 -11.64 7.01
N SER A 138 5.90 -11.25 7.09
CA SER A 138 4.82 -12.13 7.54
C SER A 138 4.68 -13.34 6.62
N SER A 139 4.69 -13.12 5.31
CA SER A 139 4.62 -14.21 4.32
C SER A 139 5.80 -15.17 4.48
N ARG A 140 7.04 -14.64 4.52
CA ARG A 140 8.28 -15.42 4.67
C ARG A 140 8.29 -16.27 5.94
N SER A 141 7.92 -15.68 7.06
CA SER A 141 7.96 -16.34 8.37
C SER A 141 6.69 -17.12 8.72
N ARG A 142 5.62 -16.95 7.93
CA ARG A 142 4.28 -17.48 8.19
C ARG A 142 3.79 -17.10 9.59
N SER A 143 4.04 -15.86 10.01
CA SER A 143 3.77 -15.40 11.37
C SER A 143 3.36 -13.94 11.43
N LEU A 144 2.63 -13.57 12.48
CA LEU A 144 2.31 -12.18 12.78
C LEU A 144 3.58 -11.40 13.13
N ILE A 145 3.76 -10.24 12.50
CA ILE A 145 4.90 -9.36 12.68
C ILE A 145 4.52 -8.19 13.58
N ARG A 146 5.23 -8.02 14.69
CA ARG A 146 5.10 -6.87 15.59
C ARG A 146 5.95 -5.71 15.08
N MET A 147 5.41 -4.50 15.18
CA MET A 147 6.07 -3.27 14.75
C MET A 147 6.81 -2.60 15.93
N PRO A 148 7.95 -1.90 15.70
CA PRO A 148 8.60 -1.70 14.41
C PRO A 148 9.23 -2.99 13.86
N LEU A 149 9.36 -3.07 12.54
CA LEU A 149 9.96 -4.21 11.85
C LEU A 149 11.44 -4.30 12.23
N LYS A 150 11.87 -5.47 12.69
CA LYS A 150 13.27 -5.72 13.06
C LYS A 150 14.14 -6.18 11.90
N THR A 151 13.52 -6.73 10.85
CA THR A 151 14.23 -7.20 9.65
C THR A 151 14.79 -6.01 8.87
N LEU A 152 16.10 -6.03 8.61
CA LEU A 152 16.80 -4.98 7.85
C LEU A 152 16.95 -5.29 6.36
N GLU A 153 16.92 -6.56 5.98
CA GLU A 153 16.92 -6.96 4.57
C GLU A 153 15.50 -6.88 3.98
N ASN A 154 15.39 -6.71 2.65
CA ASN A 154 14.11 -6.83 1.96
C ASN A 154 13.63 -8.29 2.00
N PRO A 155 12.50 -8.61 2.68
CA PRO A 155 12.08 -10.00 2.86
C PRO A 155 11.62 -10.66 1.56
N LEU A 156 11.08 -9.90 0.61
CA LEU A 156 10.73 -10.40 -0.72
C LEU A 156 11.98 -10.85 -1.47
N PHE A 157 13.04 -10.04 -1.44
CA PHE A 157 14.32 -10.42 -2.09
C PHE A 157 14.94 -11.63 -1.43
N ALA A 158 14.86 -11.72 -0.09
CA ALA A 158 15.33 -12.90 0.62
C ALA A 158 14.60 -14.17 0.17
N MET A 159 13.27 -14.14 0.04
CA MET A 159 12.47 -15.26 -0.48
C MET A 159 12.78 -15.61 -1.94
N ILE A 160 13.04 -14.60 -2.79
CA ILE A 160 13.43 -14.83 -4.18
C ILE A 160 14.81 -15.52 -4.25
N ARG A 161 15.79 -15.02 -3.50
CA ARG A 161 17.16 -15.58 -3.48
C ARG A 161 17.22 -16.99 -2.89
N SER A 162 16.40 -17.29 -1.87
CA SER A 162 16.31 -18.62 -1.27
C SER A 162 15.53 -19.63 -2.11
N GLY A 163 14.87 -19.18 -3.19
CA GLY A 163 14.06 -20.02 -4.05
C GLY A 163 12.66 -20.33 -3.49
N GLU A 164 12.22 -19.65 -2.44
CA GLU A 164 10.88 -19.79 -1.86
C GLU A 164 9.76 -19.25 -2.77
N LEU A 165 10.11 -18.34 -3.70
CA LEU A 165 9.20 -17.74 -4.69
C LEU A 165 9.70 -17.99 -6.13
N PRO A 166 9.62 -19.24 -6.63
CA PRO A 166 10.11 -19.59 -7.95
C PRO A 166 9.26 -18.97 -9.07
N VAL A 167 9.91 -18.67 -10.21
CA VAL A 167 9.19 -18.29 -11.43
C VAL A 167 8.65 -19.57 -12.09
N GLU A 168 7.34 -19.74 -12.07
CA GLU A 168 6.64 -20.83 -12.77
C GLU A 168 6.32 -20.48 -14.24
N LYS A 169 6.09 -19.20 -14.52
CA LYS A 169 5.75 -18.64 -15.83
C LYS A 169 6.88 -17.72 -16.31
N PRO A 170 7.82 -18.22 -17.13
CA PRO A 170 9.00 -17.47 -17.53
C PRO A 170 8.67 -16.32 -18.48
N GLY A 171 9.50 -15.28 -18.45
CA GLY A 171 9.39 -14.10 -19.30
C GLY A 171 9.48 -12.82 -18.46
N LYS A 172 10.69 -12.25 -18.37
CA LYS A 172 10.90 -10.99 -17.65
C LYS A 172 10.09 -9.87 -18.28
N TYR A 173 9.33 -9.17 -17.45
CA TYR A 173 8.64 -7.96 -17.87
C TYR A 173 8.61 -6.93 -16.74
N ASN A 174 8.57 -5.66 -17.13
CA ASN A 174 8.43 -4.57 -16.21
C ASN A 174 7.20 -3.73 -16.55
N ILE A 175 6.32 -3.53 -15.57
CA ILE A 175 5.04 -2.84 -15.78
C ILE A 175 5.17 -1.31 -15.84
N ARG A 176 6.35 -0.75 -15.52
CA ARG A 176 6.63 0.71 -15.52
C ARG A 176 7.82 1.14 -16.38
N LEU A 177 8.56 0.20 -16.96
CA LEU A 177 9.69 0.52 -17.84
C LEU A 177 9.40 0.13 -19.29
N PRO A 178 9.87 0.92 -20.27
CA PRO A 178 9.87 0.54 -21.68
C PRO A 178 10.51 -0.83 -21.91
N LYS A 179 10.01 -1.58 -22.90
CA LYS A 179 10.45 -2.96 -23.20
C LYS A 179 11.93 -3.04 -23.52
N GLU A 180 12.49 -2.00 -24.14
CA GLU A 180 13.89 -1.88 -24.53
C GLU A 180 14.82 -1.93 -23.31
N LEU A 181 14.33 -1.55 -22.13
CA LEU A 181 15.10 -1.58 -20.88
C LEU A 181 15.01 -2.93 -20.15
N TRP A 182 14.19 -3.88 -20.61
CA TRP A 182 13.98 -5.13 -19.89
C TRP A 182 15.23 -6.02 -19.86
N GLY A 183 16.14 -5.87 -20.83
CA GLY A 183 17.44 -6.54 -20.82
C GLY A 183 18.36 -6.12 -19.66
N LEU A 184 18.07 -4.98 -19.01
CA LEU A 184 18.83 -4.45 -17.87
C LEU A 184 18.32 -4.97 -16.52
N LEU A 185 17.23 -5.73 -16.49
CA LEU A 185 16.60 -6.20 -15.25
C LEU A 185 17.46 -7.28 -14.58
N LYS A 186 17.89 -6.99 -13.35
CA LYS A 186 18.73 -7.88 -12.53
C LYS A 186 17.89 -8.53 -11.43
N ILE A 187 18.21 -9.79 -11.17
CA ILE A 187 17.71 -10.48 -9.97
C ILE A 187 18.53 -9.95 -8.77
N PRO A 188 17.88 -9.68 -7.62
CA PRO A 188 18.50 -9.13 -6.42
C PRO A 188 19.36 -10.14 -5.65
#